data_AF-W8EZ70-F1
#
_entry.id   AF-W8EZ70-F1
#
_cell.length_a   1.000
_cell.length_b   1.000
_cell.length_c   1.000
_cell.angle_alpha   90.00
_cell.angle_beta   90.00
_cell.angle_gamma   90.00
#
_symmetry.space_group_name_H-M   'P 1'
#
loop_
_entity.id
_entity.type
_entity.pdbx_description
1 polymer ?
#
loop_
_entity_poly.entity_id
_entity_poly.type
_entity_poly.pdbx_seq_one_letter_code
_entity_poly.pdbx_strand_id
1 'polypeptide(L)'
;MPALLLYLLQMQLALLLLLAVYYGLLRQLTFHQLNRGYLLAALALAAIYPVLDLGWLRPAVAPAAPLMQVVPAWPEATGTAVPAASGPECGLWLLAAYVLGAAVLLLRLLVQGASLWRLHRASRPVEAAGVRFRAVMGEVSPFSFGRAIYLNPAHHAPAELPVVLLHEQVHVRQAHTVDVLLGHLHRVLAWASPAAWLWLRATQENQEFIADAAVLRESQLPPKQYQYSLVRLSTLAAGPALVTPFSFITLKNRIRMMNSLPSGRRQLLRYAAGFTLLGAVAVGCATPKQAELPQPTESIEQQARTTADQALYFIDGVPSSQAAIQQLDPAALQSMHVLKGHKFMQGFDQDAFRQDFGEIGEKGIMLLVTKKGENSDALRAFNAKYNIVFREQDPSEKVVTEALAAGKEVSTTELQGKILLVNGVETPADNFSVPAGNMKSVLVLDSKQATEKFGEKGRNGAIIITTK
;
A
#
# COMPACT_ATOMS: atom_id res chain seq x y z
N MET A 1 9.11 -14.58 -7.93
CA MET A 1 8.06 -14.06 -8.84
C MET A 1 8.33 -12.59 -9.11
N PRO A 2 8.28 -12.10 -10.36
CA PRO A 2 8.38 -10.67 -10.65
C PRO A 2 7.42 -9.82 -9.80
N ALA A 3 7.88 -8.68 -9.27
CA ALA A 3 7.09 -7.81 -8.38
C ALA A 3 5.75 -7.39 -9.01
N LEU A 4 5.73 -7.13 -10.32
CA LEU A 4 4.51 -6.82 -11.07
C LEU A 4 3.46 -7.94 -10.99
N LEU A 5 3.88 -9.20 -11.09
CA LEU A 5 2.95 -10.34 -11.04
C LEU A 5 2.40 -10.54 -9.62
N LEU A 6 3.22 -10.31 -8.59
CA LEU A 6 2.78 -10.36 -7.20
C LEU A 6 1.76 -9.24 -6.90
N TYR A 7 2.04 -8.02 -7.35
CA TYR A 7 1.13 -6.89 -7.25
C TYR A 7 -0.22 -7.20 -7.92
N LEU A 8 -0.20 -7.68 -9.16
CA LEU A 8 -1.42 -8.06 -9.89
C LEU A 8 -2.17 -9.16 -9.16
N LEU A 9 -1.48 -10.18 -8.64
CA LEU A 9 -2.13 -11.24 -7.87
C LEU A 9 -2.86 -10.71 -6.63
N GLN A 10 -2.21 -9.86 -5.83
CA GLN A 10 -2.80 -9.23 -4.64
C GLN A 10 -4.00 -8.36 -5.00
N MET A 11 -3.88 -7.52 -6.04
CA MET A 11 -4.98 -6.71 -6.57
C MET A 11 -6.18 -7.58 -6.97
N GLN A 12 -5.93 -8.66 -7.69
CA GLN A 12 -6.99 -9.52 -8.22
C GLN A 12 -7.69 -10.32 -7.11
N LEU A 13 -6.95 -10.75 -6.09
CA LEU A 13 -7.51 -11.42 -4.93
C LEU A 13 -8.40 -10.46 -4.11
N ALA A 14 -7.94 -9.21 -3.90
CA ALA A 14 -8.76 -8.18 -3.26
C ALA A 14 -10.05 -7.90 -4.07
N LEU A 15 -9.94 -7.81 -5.40
CA LEU A 15 -11.09 -7.59 -6.27
C LEU A 15 -12.09 -8.76 -6.23
N LEU A 16 -11.62 -10.01 -6.18
CA LEU A 16 -12.49 -11.19 -6.03
C LEU A 16 -13.31 -11.15 -4.74
N LEU A 17 -12.68 -10.76 -3.62
CA LEU A 17 -13.38 -10.63 -2.33
C LEU A 17 -14.48 -9.57 -2.40
N LEU A 18 -14.19 -8.41 -2.98
CA LEU A 18 -15.17 -7.35 -3.22
C LEU A 18 -16.30 -7.80 -4.15
N LEU A 19 -15.97 -8.53 -5.22
CA LEU A 19 -16.97 -9.08 -6.13
C LEU A 19 -17.83 -10.15 -5.45
N ALA A 20 -17.30 -10.94 -4.51
CA ALA A 20 -18.09 -11.89 -3.76
C ALA A 20 -19.18 -11.19 -2.93
N VAL A 21 -18.86 -10.06 -2.29
CA VAL A 21 -19.85 -9.22 -1.59
C VAL A 21 -20.90 -8.69 -2.57
N TYR A 22 -20.47 -8.19 -3.74
CA TYR A 22 -21.40 -7.73 -4.76
C TYR A 22 -22.37 -8.83 -5.21
N TYR A 23 -21.85 -9.97 -5.68
CA TYR A 23 -22.66 -11.06 -6.22
C TYR A 23 -23.57 -11.72 -5.16
N GLY A 24 -23.10 -11.83 -3.92
CA GLY A 24 -23.86 -12.45 -2.84
C GLY A 24 -24.91 -11.54 -2.19
N LEU A 25 -24.61 -10.24 -2.02
CA LEU A 25 -25.43 -9.35 -1.20
C LEU A 25 -26.08 -8.21 -2.00
N LEU A 26 -25.33 -7.56 -2.90
CA LEU A 26 -25.68 -6.25 -3.47
C LEU A 26 -26.34 -6.33 -4.86
N ARG A 27 -25.96 -7.31 -5.68
CA ARG A 27 -26.42 -7.48 -7.07
C ARG A 27 -27.95 -7.52 -7.22
N GLN A 28 -28.63 -8.07 -6.22
CA GLN A 28 -30.10 -8.20 -6.18
C GLN A 28 -30.83 -6.93 -5.70
N LEU A 29 -30.11 -5.90 -5.26
CA LEU A 29 -30.70 -4.66 -4.78
C LEU A 29 -31.05 -3.73 -5.94
N THR A 30 -32.20 -3.06 -5.86
CA THR A 30 -32.69 -2.10 -6.88
C THR A 30 -32.01 -0.73 -6.80
N PHE A 31 -30.99 -0.57 -5.95
CA PHE A 31 -30.19 0.65 -5.84
C PHE A 31 -29.10 0.68 -6.90
N HIS A 32 -29.47 0.69 -8.17
CA HIS A 32 -28.55 0.48 -9.30
C HIS A 32 -27.40 1.51 -9.37
N GLN A 33 -27.65 2.75 -8.95
CA GLN A 33 -26.62 3.77 -8.88
C GLN A 33 -25.60 3.51 -7.75
N LEU A 34 -26.06 3.02 -6.59
CA LEU A 34 -25.16 2.63 -5.50
C LEU A 34 -24.36 1.38 -5.87
N ASN A 35 -24.97 0.42 -6.57
CA ASN A 35 -24.27 -0.74 -7.12
C ASN A 35 -23.18 -0.34 -8.12
N ARG A 36 -23.45 0.65 -8.99
CA ARG A 36 -22.43 1.22 -9.90
C ARG A 36 -21.27 1.83 -9.12
N GLY A 37 -21.58 2.68 -8.13
CA GLY A 37 -20.58 3.31 -7.27
C GLY A 37 -19.73 2.28 -6.53
N TYR A 38 -20.36 1.23 -6.00
CA TYR A 38 -19.67 0.12 -5.35
C TYR A 38 -18.71 -0.60 -6.30
N LEU A 39 -19.14 -0.95 -7.52
CA LEU A 39 -18.28 -1.65 -8.48
C LEU A 39 -17.06 -0.83 -8.89
N LEU A 40 -17.23 0.48 -9.11
CA LEU A 40 -16.13 1.39 -9.42
C LEU A 40 -15.18 1.54 -8.23
N ALA A 41 -15.73 1.74 -7.01
CA ALA A 41 -14.94 1.82 -5.79
C ALA A 41 -14.18 0.51 -5.51
N ALA A 42 -14.80 -0.65 -5.78
CA ALA A 42 -14.16 -1.94 -5.61
C ALA A 42 -12.92 -2.10 -6.51
N LEU A 43 -13.01 -1.70 -7.78
CA LEU A 43 -11.87 -1.73 -8.69
C LEU A 43 -10.74 -0.81 -8.21
N ALA A 44 -11.08 0.41 -7.78
CA ALA A 44 -10.11 1.38 -7.27
C ALA A 44 -9.45 0.92 -5.97
N LEU A 45 -10.23 0.43 -4.99
CA LEU A 45 -9.73 -0.07 -3.72
C LEU A 45 -8.83 -1.30 -3.92
N ALA A 46 -9.21 -2.22 -4.81
CA ALA A 46 -8.39 -3.38 -5.14
C ALA A 46 -7.05 -2.98 -5.77
N ALA A 47 -7.04 -1.94 -6.62
CA ALA A 47 -5.80 -1.41 -7.21
C ALA A 47 -4.90 -0.75 -6.15
N ILE A 48 -5.48 -0.03 -5.19
CA ILE A 48 -4.74 0.69 -4.16
C ILE A 48 -4.24 -0.26 -3.05
N TYR A 49 -4.99 -1.34 -2.76
CA TYR A 49 -4.74 -2.26 -1.65
C TYR A 49 -3.28 -2.77 -1.53
N PRO A 50 -2.63 -3.29 -2.59
CA PRO A 50 -1.26 -3.80 -2.48
C PRO A 50 -0.21 -2.74 -2.09
N VAL A 51 -0.54 -1.45 -2.25
CA VAL A 51 0.35 -0.32 -1.94
C VAL A 51 0.13 0.21 -0.53
N LEU A 52 -1.01 -0.11 0.10
CA LEU A 52 -1.32 0.36 1.45
C LEU A 52 -0.54 -0.41 2.50
N ASP A 53 0.22 0.31 3.32
CA ASP A 53 0.72 -0.24 4.57
C ASP A 53 -0.40 -0.19 5.62
N LEU A 54 -1.01 -1.34 5.86
CA LEU A 54 -2.04 -1.52 6.89
C LEU A 54 -1.45 -2.10 8.19
N GLY A 55 -0.12 -2.21 8.30
CA GLY A 55 0.55 -2.74 9.48
C GLY A 55 0.24 -1.95 10.76
N TRP A 56 0.03 -0.64 10.65
CA TRP A 56 -0.33 0.23 11.77
C TRP A 56 -1.72 -0.02 12.37
N LEU A 57 -2.63 -0.68 11.62
CA LEU A 57 -3.97 -1.02 12.10
C LEU A 57 -4.00 -2.31 12.93
N ARG A 58 -2.93 -3.11 12.87
CA ARG A 58 -2.83 -4.29 13.71
C ARG A 58 -2.47 -3.85 15.13
N PRO A 59 -3.23 -4.27 16.16
CA PRO A 59 -2.77 -4.09 17.53
C PRO A 59 -1.40 -4.77 17.66
N ALA A 60 -0.49 -4.17 18.43
CA ALA A 60 0.78 -4.78 18.79
C ALA A 60 0.49 -6.03 19.63
N VAL A 61 0.19 -7.14 18.96
CA VAL A 61 0.09 -8.45 19.60
C VAL A 61 1.53 -8.88 19.82
N ALA A 62 1.88 -9.10 21.10
CA ALA A 62 3.16 -9.72 21.44
C ALA A 62 3.37 -10.94 20.54
N PRO A 63 4.58 -11.17 20.00
CA PRO A 63 4.84 -12.32 19.15
C PRO A 63 4.32 -13.56 19.89
N ALA A 64 3.34 -14.24 19.31
CA ALA A 64 2.86 -15.49 19.86
C ALA A 64 4.10 -16.38 20.00
N ALA A 65 4.33 -16.91 21.21
CA ALA A 65 5.42 -17.85 21.47
C ALA A 65 5.45 -18.85 20.31
N PRO A 66 6.62 -19.09 19.70
CA PRO A 66 6.70 -19.96 18.53
C PRO A 66 6.05 -21.27 18.92
N LEU A 67 4.93 -21.61 18.26
CA LEU A 67 4.42 -22.97 18.31
C LEU A 67 5.60 -23.81 17.85
N MET A 68 6.13 -24.67 18.74
CA MET A 68 7.19 -25.61 18.41
C MET A 68 6.75 -26.34 17.13
N GLN A 69 7.26 -25.89 15.99
CA GLN A 69 7.13 -26.62 14.76
C GLN A 69 8.02 -27.83 14.96
N VAL A 70 7.41 -28.96 15.28
CA VAL A 70 8.07 -30.27 15.20
C VAL A 70 8.26 -30.54 13.71
N VAL A 71 9.23 -29.84 13.11
CA VAL A 71 9.78 -30.21 11.81
C VAL A 71 10.67 -31.42 12.07
N PRO A 72 10.45 -32.56 11.40
CA PRO A 72 11.36 -33.69 11.55
C PRO A 72 12.76 -33.24 11.13
N ALA A 73 13.72 -33.41 12.04
CA ALA A 73 15.12 -33.10 11.80
C ALA A 73 15.66 -34.00 10.67
N TRP A 74 15.61 -33.51 9.45
CA TRP A 74 16.50 -34.02 8.40
C TRP A 74 17.92 -33.64 8.81
N PRO A 75 18.90 -34.58 8.78
CA PRO A 75 20.28 -34.26 9.07
C PRO A 75 20.72 -33.08 8.19
N GLU A 76 21.10 -31.98 8.84
CA GLU A 76 21.69 -30.82 8.18
C GLU A 76 22.95 -31.31 7.45
N ALA A 77 22.85 -31.37 6.13
CA ALA A 77 24.02 -31.50 5.29
C ALA A 77 24.87 -30.25 5.55
N THR A 78 26.05 -30.44 6.14
CA THR A 78 27.15 -29.48 6.16
C THR A 78 27.64 -29.27 4.74
N GLY A 79 26.83 -28.59 3.94
CA GLY A 79 27.14 -28.16 2.59
C GLY A 79 27.77 -26.77 2.67
N THR A 80 29.01 -26.67 2.21
CA THR A 80 29.58 -25.41 1.72
C THR A 80 28.53 -24.69 0.89
N ALA A 81 28.30 -23.40 1.17
CA ALA A 81 27.38 -22.56 0.40
C ALA A 81 27.69 -22.69 -1.10
N VAL A 82 26.91 -23.51 -1.78
CA VAL A 82 26.94 -23.59 -3.24
C VAL A 82 26.43 -22.22 -3.69
N PRO A 83 27.17 -21.46 -4.52
CA PRO A 83 26.64 -20.23 -5.07
C PRO A 83 25.31 -20.57 -5.70
N ALA A 84 24.26 -19.79 -5.37
CA ALA A 84 22.92 -20.01 -5.90
C ALA A 84 23.05 -20.11 -7.43
N ALA A 85 22.98 -21.34 -7.95
CA ALA A 85 22.98 -21.55 -9.38
C ALA A 85 21.79 -20.75 -9.89
N SER A 86 22.04 -19.83 -10.82
CA SER A 86 21.01 -19.14 -11.57
C SER A 86 20.13 -20.21 -12.22
N GLY A 87 19.08 -20.64 -11.51
CA GLY A 87 18.08 -21.53 -12.08
C GLY A 87 17.56 -20.90 -13.37
N PRO A 88 16.96 -21.69 -14.28
CA PRO A 88 16.38 -21.12 -15.49
C PRO A 88 15.52 -19.91 -15.09
N GLU A 89 15.64 -18.81 -15.84
CA GLU A 89 14.96 -17.54 -15.60
C GLU A 89 13.43 -17.65 -15.83
N CYS A 90 12.79 -18.61 -15.18
CA CYS A 90 11.37 -18.93 -15.30
C CYS A 90 10.50 -17.70 -15.01
N GLY A 91 10.98 -16.78 -14.15
CA GLY A 91 10.30 -15.51 -13.88
C GLY A 91 10.25 -14.59 -15.10
N LEU A 92 11.32 -14.52 -15.90
CA LEU A 92 11.38 -13.70 -17.11
C LEU A 92 10.50 -14.30 -18.21
N TRP A 93 10.57 -15.61 -18.42
CA TRP A 93 9.70 -16.30 -19.38
C TRP A 93 8.21 -16.20 -19.02
N LEU A 94 7.87 -16.32 -17.73
CA LEU A 94 6.50 -16.12 -17.25
C LEU A 94 6.02 -14.69 -17.50
N LEU A 95 6.86 -13.69 -17.22
CA LEU A 95 6.54 -12.29 -17.48
C LEU A 95 6.38 -12.03 -18.98
N ALA A 96 7.27 -12.57 -19.83
CA ALA A 96 7.19 -12.46 -21.28
C ALA A 96 5.90 -13.06 -21.83
N ALA A 97 5.53 -14.27 -21.37
CA ALA A 97 4.27 -14.92 -21.73
C ALA A 97 3.05 -14.08 -21.29
N TYR A 98 3.11 -13.50 -20.09
CA TYR A 98 2.05 -12.64 -19.57
C TYR A 98 1.87 -11.39 -20.43
N VAL A 99 2.97 -10.69 -20.76
CA VAL A 99 2.98 -9.49 -21.60
C VAL A 99 2.49 -9.80 -23.01
N LEU A 100 2.87 -10.95 -23.59
CA LEU A 100 2.37 -11.38 -24.89
C LEU A 100 0.84 -11.56 -24.88
N GLY A 101 0.29 -12.20 -23.84
CA GLY A 101 -1.17 -12.35 -23.69
C GLY A 101 -1.88 -10.99 -23.58
N ALA A 102 -1.32 -10.06 -22.80
CA ALA A 102 -1.84 -8.70 -22.69
C ALA A 102 -1.77 -7.96 -24.05
N ALA A 103 -0.67 -8.08 -24.79
CA ALA A 103 -0.49 -7.45 -26.10
C ALA A 103 -1.52 -7.96 -27.13
N VAL A 104 -1.81 -9.27 -27.16
CA VAL A 104 -2.84 -9.85 -28.04
C VAL A 104 -4.23 -9.29 -27.72
N LEU A 105 -4.59 -9.17 -26.44
CA LEU A 105 -5.89 -8.61 -26.05
C LEU A 105 -5.97 -7.10 -26.29
N LEU A 106 -4.85 -6.38 -26.14
CA LEU A 106 -4.76 -4.98 -26.50
C LEU A 106 -4.95 -4.78 -28.00
N LEU A 107 -4.27 -5.58 -28.84
CA LEU A 107 -4.45 -5.55 -30.29
C LEU A 107 -5.90 -5.83 -30.67
N ARG A 108 -6.53 -6.84 -30.06
CA ARG A 108 -7.96 -7.13 -30.24
C ARG A 108 -8.82 -5.92 -29.89
N LEU A 109 -8.55 -5.23 -28.79
CA LEU A 109 -9.28 -4.02 -28.38
C LEU A 109 -9.12 -2.89 -29.40
N LEU A 110 -7.90 -2.67 -29.91
CA LEU A 110 -7.62 -1.67 -30.94
C LEU A 110 -8.33 -1.98 -32.26
N VAL A 111 -8.34 -3.25 -32.70
CA VAL A 111 -9.07 -3.68 -33.90
C VAL A 111 -10.56 -3.42 -33.76
N GLN A 112 -11.14 -3.72 -32.60
CA GLN A 112 -12.55 -3.42 -32.34
C GLN A 112 -12.80 -1.90 -32.38
N GLY A 113 -11.88 -1.10 -31.83
CA GLY A 113 -11.96 0.37 -31.87
C GLY A 113 -11.94 0.92 -33.29
N ALA A 114 -11.03 0.39 -34.12
CA ALA A 114 -10.96 0.72 -35.53
C ALA A 114 -12.24 0.32 -36.30
N SER A 115 -12.82 -0.83 -35.98
CA SER A 115 -14.11 -1.27 -36.55
C SER A 115 -15.24 -0.31 -36.19
N LEU A 116 -15.32 0.11 -34.93
CA LEU A 116 -16.32 1.07 -34.48
C LEU A 116 -16.12 2.45 -35.12
N TRP A 117 -14.88 2.90 -35.27
CA TRP A 117 -14.56 4.14 -35.97
C TRP A 117 -14.95 4.08 -37.46
N ARG A 118 -14.72 2.94 -38.12
CA ARG A 118 -15.17 2.72 -39.50
C ARG A 118 -16.70 2.79 -39.61
N LEU A 119 -17.40 2.14 -38.68
CA LEU A 119 -18.87 2.21 -38.59
C LEU A 119 -19.35 3.64 -38.36
N HIS A 120 -18.68 4.40 -37.48
CA HIS A 120 -18.99 5.81 -37.25
C HIS A 120 -18.86 6.63 -38.54
N ARG A 121 -17.77 6.45 -39.30
CA ARG A 121 -17.56 7.16 -40.58
C ARG A 121 -18.58 6.79 -41.65
N ALA A 122 -19.06 5.55 -41.66
CA ALA A 122 -20.09 5.10 -42.59
C ALA A 122 -21.52 5.55 -42.19
N SER A 123 -21.71 5.96 -40.93
CA SER A 123 -23.03 6.29 -40.38
C SER A 123 -23.49 7.71 -40.71
N ARG A 124 -24.81 7.89 -40.91
CA ARG A 124 -25.43 9.19 -41.22
C ARG A 124 -26.10 9.78 -39.99
N PRO A 125 -25.94 11.09 -39.69
CA PRO A 125 -26.64 11.72 -38.58
C PRO A 125 -28.14 11.85 -38.92
N VAL A 126 -29.00 11.45 -37.98
CA VAL A 126 -30.46 11.49 -38.09
C VAL A 126 -31.03 11.96 -36.74
N GLU A 127 -32.23 12.53 -36.76
CA GLU A 127 -32.95 12.96 -35.56
C GLU A 127 -34.36 12.37 -35.56
N ALA A 128 -34.77 11.76 -34.44
CA ALA A 128 -36.13 11.26 -34.24
C ALA A 128 -36.52 11.45 -32.77
N ALA A 129 -37.79 11.82 -32.53
CA ALA A 129 -38.32 12.07 -31.18
C ALA A 129 -37.47 13.07 -30.34
N GLY A 130 -36.84 14.06 -30.99
CA GLY A 130 -35.94 15.03 -30.34
C GLY A 130 -34.58 14.47 -29.91
N VAL A 131 -34.24 13.24 -30.32
CA VAL A 131 -32.97 12.57 -30.02
C VAL A 131 -32.16 12.41 -31.30
N ARG A 132 -30.92 12.89 -31.28
CA ARG A 132 -29.96 12.69 -32.36
C ARG A 132 -29.32 11.31 -32.25
N PHE A 133 -29.33 10.57 -33.33
CA PHE A 133 -28.68 9.28 -33.46
C PHE A 133 -27.97 9.15 -34.81
N ARG A 134 -27.21 8.08 -35.00
CA ARG A 134 -26.53 7.78 -36.25
C ARG A 134 -27.16 6.55 -36.89
N ALA A 135 -27.79 6.76 -38.04
CA ALA A 135 -28.35 5.70 -38.85
C ALA A 135 -27.23 4.87 -39.47
N VAL A 136 -27.29 3.55 -39.24
CA VAL A 136 -26.39 2.56 -39.81
C VAL A 136 -27.19 1.62 -40.70
N MET A 137 -26.59 1.19 -41.82
CA MET A 137 -27.25 0.34 -42.82
C MET A 137 -27.07 -1.17 -42.55
N GLY A 138 -26.26 -1.53 -41.55
CA GLY A 138 -26.02 -2.92 -41.18
C GLY A 138 -27.08 -3.47 -40.22
N GLU A 139 -27.15 -4.80 -40.13
CA GLU A 139 -27.94 -5.52 -39.12
C GLU A 139 -27.22 -5.47 -37.77
N VAL A 140 -27.39 -4.39 -37.04
CA VAL A 140 -26.85 -4.25 -35.68
C VAL A 140 -27.96 -3.89 -34.72
N SER A 141 -27.97 -4.53 -33.54
CA SER A 141 -28.79 -4.07 -32.42
C SER A 141 -28.47 -2.61 -32.10
N PRO A 142 -29.44 -1.81 -31.63
CA PRO A 142 -29.19 -0.48 -31.10
C PRO A 142 -28.08 -0.50 -30.05
N PHE A 143 -27.21 0.48 -30.12
CA PHE A 143 -26.12 0.61 -29.17
C PHE A 143 -25.62 2.04 -29.08
N SER A 144 -24.93 2.36 -28.00
CA SER A 144 -24.39 3.70 -27.74
C SER A 144 -22.90 3.63 -27.42
N PHE A 145 -22.15 4.60 -27.93
CA PHE A 145 -20.73 4.73 -27.65
C PHE A 145 -20.32 6.20 -27.59
N GLY A 146 -19.71 6.59 -26.47
CA GLY A 146 -19.36 7.96 -26.16
C GLY A 146 -20.62 8.82 -26.08
N ARG A 147 -20.76 9.76 -27.01
CA ARG A 147 -21.92 10.68 -27.10
C ARG A 147 -22.87 10.34 -28.24
N ALA A 148 -22.65 9.24 -28.96
CA ALA A 148 -23.41 8.87 -30.13
C ALA A 148 -24.23 7.60 -29.88
N ILE A 149 -25.47 7.62 -30.38
CA ILE A 149 -26.35 6.46 -30.45
C ILE A 149 -26.30 5.95 -31.89
N TYR A 150 -26.24 4.63 -32.08
CA TYR A 150 -26.22 3.98 -33.38
C TYR A 150 -27.39 3.01 -33.46
N LEU A 151 -28.19 3.11 -34.52
CA LEU A 151 -29.30 2.20 -34.75
C LEU A 151 -29.65 2.15 -36.24
N ASN A 152 -30.22 1.04 -36.68
CA ASN A 152 -30.76 0.92 -38.03
C ASN A 152 -32.28 1.19 -38.00
N PRO A 153 -32.76 2.32 -38.56
CA PRO A 153 -34.16 2.70 -38.46
C PRO A 153 -35.10 1.72 -39.17
N ALA A 154 -34.61 0.93 -40.14
CA ALA A 154 -35.42 -0.03 -40.89
C ALA A 154 -35.91 -1.23 -40.05
N HIS A 155 -35.29 -1.49 -38.89
CA HIS A 155 -35.62 -2.64 -38.04
C HIS A 155 -36.50 -2.30 -36.82
N HIS A 156 -36.93 -1.04 -36.69
CA HIS A 156 -37.75 -0.61 -35.56
C HIS A 156 -39.10 -0.07 -36.02
N ALA A 157 -40.18 -0.59 -35.43
CA ALA A 157 -41.49 0.00 -35.60
C ALA A 157 -41.49 1.44 -35.05
N PRO A 158 -42.18 2.39 -35.69
CA PRO A 158 -42.22 3.79 -35.23
C PRO A 158 -42.64 3.97 -33.77
N ALA A 159 -43.52 3.08 -33.27
CA ALA A 159 -44.00 3.11 -31.88
C ALA A 159 -42.94 2.70 -30.85
N GLU A 160 -41.89 1.98 -31.25
CA GLU A 160 -40.85 1.48 -30.33
C GLU A 160 -39.57 2.29 -30.38
N LEU A 161 -39.36 3.02 -31.46
CA LEU A 161 -38.19 3.85 -31.67
C LEU A 161 -37.95 4.85 -30.51
N PRO A 162 -38.96 5.56 -29.95
CA PRO A 162 -38.74 6.47 -28.82
C PRO A 162 -38.18 5.77 -27.57
N VAL A 163 -38.58 4.51 -27.34
CA VAL A 163 -38.25 3.74 -26.15
C VAL A 163 -36.83 3.19 -26.24
N VAL A 164 -36.47 2.70 -27.43
CA VAL A 164 -35.11 2.27 -27.76
C VAL A 164 -34.16 3.47 -27.67
N LEU A 165 -34.55 4.63 -28.23
CA LEU A 165 -33.75 5.85 -28.14
C LEU A 165 -33.58 6.33 -26.70
N LEU A 166 -34.63 6.25 -25.88
CA LEU A 166 -34.56 6.58 -24.46
C LEU A 166 -33.57 5.66 -23.72
N HIS A 167 -33.62 4.35 -23.97
CA HIS A 167 -32.68 3.38 -23.39
C HIS A 167 -31.23 3.74 -23.73
N GLU A 168 -30.92 3.88 -25.02
CA GLU A 168 -29.57 4.23 -25.48
C GLU A 168 -29.12 5.61 -24.99
N GLN A 169 -30.04 6.55 -24.85
CA GLN A 169 -29.71 7.86 -24.35
C GLN A 169 -29.35 7.85 -22.86
N VAL A 170 -29.87 6.91 -22.07
CA VAL A 170 -29.44 6.75 -20.66
C VAL A 170 -27.98 6.32 -20.59
N HIS A 171 -27.53 5.42 -21.46
CA HIS A 171 -26.10 5.04 -21.52
C HIS A 171 -25.19 6.23 -21.85
N VAL A 172 -25.64 7.11 -22.76
CA VAL A 172 -24.93 8.35 -23.07
C VAL A 172 -24.94 9.32 -21.88
N ARG A 173 -26.11 9.59 -21.28
CA ARG A 173 -26.26 10.52 -20.14
C ARG A 173 -25.45 10.08 -18.92
N GLN A 174 -25.34 8.77 -18.68
CA GLN A 174 -24.60 8.19 -17.56
C GLN A 174 -23.12 7.91 -17.88
N ALA A 175 -22.66 8.20 -19.10
CA ALA A 175 -21.31 7.94 -19.58
C ALA A 175 -20.86 6.46 -19.41
N HIS A 176 -21.77 5.50 -19.63
CA HIS A 176 -21.50 4.06 -19.46
C HIS A 176 -20.34 3.54 -20.31
N THR A 177 -20.02 4.21 -21.43
CA THR A 177 -18.83 3.90 -22.24
C THR A 177 -17.53 3.98 -21.45
N VAL A 178 -17.41 4.89 -20.48
CA VAL A 178 -16.18 5.04 -19.66
C VAL A 178 -15.95 3.77 -18.83
N ASP A 179 -16.98 3.32 -18.13
CA ASP A 179 -16.95 2.11 -17.32
C ASP A 179 -16.60 0.85 -18.16
N VAL A 180 -17.16 0.74 -19.38
CA VAL A 180 -16.90 -0.38 -20.28
C VAL A 180 -15.46 -0.36 -20.80
N LEU A 181 -14.95 0.81 -21.20
CA LEU A 181 -13.55 0.97 -21.59
C LEU A 181 -12.60 0.65 -20.44
N LEU A 182 -12.92 1.09 -19.22
CA LEU A 182 -12.17 0.77 -18.02
C LEU A 182 -12.13 -0.76 -17.78
N GLY A 183 -13.26 -1.45 -17.93
CA GLY A 183 -13.31 -2.90 -17.79
C GLY A 183 -12.56 -3.65 -18.89
N HIS A 184 -12.57 -3.17 -20.13
CA HIS A 184 -11.75 -3.73 -21.20
C HIS A 184 -10.25 -3.53 -20.95
N LEU A 185 -9.84 -2.33 -20.50
CA LEU A 185 -8.45 -2.05 -20.14
C LEU A 185 -8.01 -2.94 -18.97
N HIS A 186 -8.83 -3.05 -17.93
CA HIS A 186 -8.57 -3.94 -16.82
C HIS A 186 -8.43 -5.40 -17.25
N ARG A 187 -9.29 -5.87 -18.18
CA ARG A 187 -9.18 -7.22 -18.76
C ARG A 187 -7.92 -7.41 -19.60
N VAL A 188 -7.41 -6.38 -20.27
CA VAL A 188 -6.11 -6.45 -20.96
C VAL A 188 -4.98 -6.62 -19.94
N LEU A 189 -4.98 -5.79 -18.89
CA LEU A 189 -3.95 -5.78 -17.85
C LEU A 189 -3.96 -7.04 -16.98
N ALA A 190 -5.13 -7.61 -16.71
CA ALA A 190 -5.33 -8.72 -15.79
C ALA A 190 -6.05 -9.91 -16.46
N TRP A 191 -5.68 -10.19 -17.70
CA TRP A 191 -6.41 -11.12 -18.56
C TRP A 191 -6.56 -12.55 -18.03
N ALA A 192 -5.56 -13.02 -17.29
CA ALA A 192 -5.56 -14.34 -16.69
C ALA A 192 -6.47 -14.43 -15.44
N SER A 193 -6.90 -13.30 -14.88
CA SER A 193 -7.66 -13.27 -13.63
C SER A 193 -9.17 -13.34 -13.89
N PRO A 194 -9.91 -14.27 -13.24
CA PRO A 194 -11.36 -14.31 -13.34
C PRO A 194 -12.03 -13.05 -12.78
N ALA A 195 -11.39 -12.34 -11.85
CA ALA A 195 -11.93 -11.10 -11.27
C ALA A 195 -12.17 -10.04 -12.35
N ALA A 196 -11.24 -9.90 -13.31
CA ALA A 196 -11.36 -8.93 -14.39
C ALA A 196 -12.56 -9.20 -15.31
N TRP A 197 -12.83 -10.47 -15.60
CA TRP A 197 -13.96 -10.90 -16.42
C TRP A 197 -15.29 -10.75 -15.68
N LEU A 198 -15.33 -11.15 -14.40
CA LEU A 198 -16.51 -11.02 -13.56
C LEU A 198 -16.87 -9.56 -13.31
N TRP A 199 -15.88 -8.70 -13.08
CA TRP A 199 -16.10 -7.27 -12.88
C TRP A 199 -16.71 -6.61 -14.12
N LEU A 200 -16.14 -6.81 -15.31
CA LEU A 200 -16.68 -6.23 -16.54
C LEU A 200 -18.13 -6.70 -16.76
N ARG A 201 -18.42 -7.98 -16.51
CA ARG A 201 -19.77 -8.55 -16.62
C ARG A 201 -20.74 -7.91 -15.62
N ALA A 202 -20.34 -7.74 -14.36
CA ALA A 202 -21.16 -7.11 -13.32
C ALA A 202 -21.46 -5.65 -13.65
N THR A 203 -20.46 -4.90 -14.11
CA THR A 203 -20.60 -3.49 -14.48
C THR A 203 -21.55 -3.33 -15.68
N GLN A 204 -21.37 -4.13 -16.73
CA GLN A 204 -22.28 -4.13 -17.89
C GLN A 204 -23.72 -4.47 -17.48
N GLU A 205 -23.92 -5.52 -16.70
CA GLU A 205 -25.26 -5.90 -16.25
C GLU A 205 -25.93 -4.80 -15.40
N ASN A 206 -25.18 -4.16 -14.49
CA ASN A 206 -25.70 -3.07 -13.69
C ASN A 206 -26.10 -1.84 -14.53
N GLN A 207 -25.36 -1.55 -15.60
CA GLN A 207 -25.70 -0.47 -16.54
C GLN A 207 -27.01 -0.72 -17.27
N GLU A 208 -27.24 -1.96 -17.71
CA GLU A 208 -28.51 -2.37 -18.30
C GLU A 208 -29.67 -2.17 -17.30
N PHE A 209 -29.45 -2.50 -16.02
CA PHE A 209 -30.46 -2.24 -14.99
C PHE A 209 -30.75 -0.75 -14.77
N ILE A 210 -29.73 0.11 -14.83
CA ILE A 210 -29.91 1.56 -14.76
C ILE A 210 -30.75 2.05 -15.94
N ALA A 211 -30.42 1.60 -17.16
CA ALA A 211 -31.12 1.98 -18.37
C ALA A 211 -32.58 1.49 -18.37
N ASP A 212 -32.84 0.23 -18.01
CA ASP A 212 -34.18 -0.33 -17.89
C ASP A 212 -35.02 0.40 -16.84
N ALA A 213 -34.45 0.70 -15.66
CA ALA A 213 -35.14 1.43 -14.61
C ALA A 213 -35.42 2.91 -14.95
N ALA A 214 -34.64 3.50 -15.86
CA ALA A 214 -34.91 4.82 -16.40
C ALA A 214 -36.05 4.77 -17.43
N VAL A 215 -36.02 3.79 -18.35
CA VAL A 215 -37.11 3.60 -19.33
C VAL A 215 -38.45 3.36 -18.65
N LEU A 216 -38.51 2.48 -17.64
CA LEU A 216 -39.76 2.20 -16.91
C LEU A 216 -40.31 3.40 -16.12
N ARG A 217 -39.49 4.43 -15.89
CA ARG A 217 -39.86 5.63 -15.13
C ARG A 217 -40.19 6.82 -16.04
N GLU A 218 -39.42 6.99 -17.10
CA GLU A 218 -39.49 8.14 -18.01
C GLU A 218 -40.41 7.86 -19.21
N SER A 219 -40.62 6.59 -19.59
CA SER A 219 -41.55 6.24 -20.67
C SER A 219 -42.99 6.09 -20.17
N GLN A 220 -43.94 6.38 -21.06
CA GLN A 220 -45.37 6.14 -20.84
C GLN A 220 -45.79 4.69 -21.23
N LEU A 221 -44.83 3.82 -21.54
CA LEU A 221 -45.14 2.46 -21.99
C LEU A 221 -45.43 1.51 -20.83
N PRO A 222 -46.42 0.61 -20.98
CA PRO A 222 -46.61 -0.49 -20.05
C PRO A 222 -45.34 -1.36 -19.95
N PRO A 223 -44.91 -1.77 -18.74
CA PRO A 223 -43.70 -2.57 -18.54
C PRO A 223 -43.66 -3.85 -19.38
N LYS A 224 -44.82 -4.52 -19.57
CA LYS A 224 -44.93 -5.73 -20.40
C LYS A 224 -44.58 -5.45 -21.87
N GLN A 225 -45.03 -4.33 -22.42
CA GLN A 225 -44.76 -3.97 -23.81
C GLN A 225 -43.27 -3.72 -24.04
N TYR A 226 -42.61 -3.06 -23.07
CA TYR A 226 -41.16 -2.89 -23.09
C TYR A 226 -40.40 -4.23 -22.98
N GLN A 227 -40.84 -5.14 -22.11
CA GLN A 227 -40.23 -6.47 -22.02
C GLN A 227 -40.33 -7.26 -23.33
N TYR A 228 -41.49 -7.20 -24.02
CA TYR A 228 -41.64 -7.85 -25.32
C TYR A 228 -40.77 -7.21 -26.41
N SER A 229 -40.60 -5.89 -26.41
CA SER A 229 -39.69 -5.24 -27.36
C SER A 229 -38.24 -5.68 -27.12
N LEU A 230 -37.79 -5.79 -25.87
CA LEU A 230 -36.46 -6.32 -25.55
C LEU A 230 -36.27 -7.77 -26.02
N VAL A 231 -37.28 -8.63 -25.84
CA VAL A 231 -37.23 -10.01 -26.34
C VAL A 231 -37.14 -10.04 -27.87
N ARG A 232 -37.91 -9.21 -28.56
CA ARG A 232 -37.83 -9.12 -30.03
C ARG A 232 -36.49 -8.56 -30.51
N LEU A 233 -35.92 -7.58 -29.83
CA LEU A 233 -34.62 -7.01 -30.19
C LEU A 233 -33.47 -8.00 -29.93
N SER A 234 -33.64 -8.94 -29.00
CA SER A 234 -32.64 -9.97 -28.72
C SER A 234 -32.46 -11.00 -29.84
N THR A 235 -33.36 -11.05 -30.84
CA THR A 235 -33.20 -11.91 -32.03
C THR A 235 -32.41 -11.23 -33.16
N LEU A 236 -32.08 -9.94 -33.04
CA LEU A 236 -31.23 -9.23 -34.00
C LEU A 236 -29.75 -9.53 -33.76
N ALA A 237 -28.93 -9.46 -34.81
CA ALA A 237 -27.49 -9.71 -34.72
C ALA A 237 -26.78 -8.75 -33.75
N ALA A 238 -25.89 -9.30 -32.93
CA ALA A 238 -25.15 -8.54 -31.92
C ALA A 238 -24.27 -7.44 -32.56
N GLY A 239 -24.28 -6.25 -31.96
CA GLY A 239 -23.42 -5.13 -32.36
C GLY A 239 -21.91 -5.37 -32.13
N PRO A 240 -21.03 -4.40 -32.45
CA PRO A 240 -19.59 -4.52 -32.24
C PRO A 240 -19.25 -4.83 -30.77
N ALA A 241 -18.30 -5.75 -30.53
CA ALA A 241 -18.01 -6.29 -29.19
C ALA A 241 -17.44 -5.29 -28.15
N LEU A 242 -17.16 -4.06 -28.58
CA LEU A 242 -16.81 -2.92 -27.71
C LEU A 242 -18.00 -2.32 -26.97
N VAL A 243 -19.20 -2.69 -27.41
CA VAL A 243 -20.45 -2.27 -26.82
C VAL A 243 -21.08 -3.51 -26.18
N THR A 244 -21.90 -3.32 -25.16
CA THR A 244 -22.55 -4.41 -24.42
C THR A 244 -23.26 -5.35 -25.42
N PRO A 245 -22.71 -6.56 -25.69
CA PRO A 245 -23.39 -7.47 -26.59
C PRO A 245 -24.63 -8.00 -25.86
N PHE A 246 -25.80 -7.86 -26.48
CA PHE A 246 -27.02 -8.45 -25.95
C PHE A 246 -26.88 -9.98 -25.93
N SER A 247 -27.01 -10.60 -24.75
CA SER A 247 -27.03 -12.06 -24.58
C SER A 247 -28.36 -12.52 -23.98
N PHE A 248 -28.82 -13.73 -24.32
CA PHE A 248 -30.03 -14.31 -23.72
C PHE A 248 -29.96 -14.41 -22.17
N ILE A 249 -28.76 -14.65 -21.63
CA ILE A 249 -28.54 -14.75 -20.18
C ILE A 249 -28.68 -13.38 -19.50
N THR A 250 -28.22 -12.30 -20.14
CA THR A 250 -28.38 -10.92 -19.63
C THR A 250 -29.85 -10.47 -19.70
N LEU A 251 -30.59 -10.87 -20.75
CA LEU A 251 -32.01 -10.53 -20.88
C LEU A 251 -32.87 -11.12 -19.75
N LYS A 252 -32.64 -12.39 -19.37
CA LYS A 252 -33.34 -13.01 -18.23
C LYS A 252 -33.14 -12.21 -16.94
N ASN A 253 -31.91 -11.79 -16.65
CA ASN A 253 -31.61 -11.05 -15.43
C ASN A 253 -32.23 -9.65 -15.44
N ARG A 254 -32.24 -8.98 -16.59
CA ARG A 254 -32.94 -7.70 -16.80
C ARG A 254 -34.43 -7.82 -16.55
N ILE A 255 -35.09 -8.82 -17.14
CA ILE A 255 -36.53 -9.07 -16.92
C ILE A 255 -36.83 -9.37 -15.45
N ARG A 256 -36.00 -10.20 -14.80
CA ARG A 256 -36.13 -10.46 -13.36
C ARG A 256 -36.00 -9.19 -12.54
N MET A 257 -35.04 -8.32 -12.87
CA MET A 257 -34.80 -7.08 -12.14
C MET A 257 -35.94 -6.07 -12.35
N MET A 258 -36.46 -5.93 -13.56
CA MET A 258 -37.60 -5.06 -13.87
C MET A 258 -38.88 -5.47 -13.12
N ASN A 259 -39.08 -6.76 -12.86
CA ASN A 259 -40.24 -7.28 -12.12
C ASN A 259 -40.01 -7.35 -10.60
N SER A 260 -38.84 -6.92 -10.10
CA SER A 260 -38.54 -6.94 -8.67
C SER A 260 -39.16 -5.75 -7.94
N LEU A 261 -39.52 -5.94 -6.67
CA LEU A 261 -39.99 -4.84 -5.83
C LEU A 261 -38.82 -3.91 -5.46
N PRO A 262 -39.05 -2.58 -5.38
CA PRO A 262 -38.05 -1.65 -4.89
C PRO A 262 -37.49 -2.08 -3.53
N SER A 263 -36.16 -2.10 -3.42
CA SER A 263 -35.47 -2.41 -2.18
C SER A 263 -35.76 -1.35 -1.12
N GLY A 264 -36.15 -1.79 0.09
CA GLY A 264 -36.39 -0.88 1.21
C GLY A 264 -35.10 -0.28 1.78
N ARG A 265 -35.21 0.88 2.45
CA ARG A 265 -34.05 1.63 2.96
C ARG A 265 -33.15 0.84 3.92
N ARG A 266 -33.71 -0.10 4.69
CA ARG A 266 -32.93 -0.97 5.60
C ARG A 266 -31.90 -1.84 4.86
N GLN A 267 -32.13 -2.14 3.58
CA GLN A 267 -31.18 -2.89 2.76
C GLN A 267 -29.89 -2.10 2.48
N LEU A 268 -29.85 -0.77 2.71
CA LEU A 268 -28.61 0.01 2.63
C LEU A 268 -27.57 -0.47 3.65
N LEU A 269 -27.99 -1.05 4.79
CA LEU A 269 -27.07 -1.61 5.78
C LEU A 269 -26.18 -2.72 5.20
N ARG A 270 -26.61 -3.40 4.12
CA ARG A 270 -25.77 -4.40 3.44
C ARG A 270 -24.52 -3.79 2.81
N TYR A 271 -24.58 -2.53 2.36
CA TYR A 271 -23.39 -1.83 1.86
C TYR A 271 -22.42 -1.56 2.99
N ALA A 272 -22.89 -1.06 4.13
CA ALA A 272 -22.07 -0.83 5.32
C ALA A 272 -21.43 -2.14 5.80
N ALA A 273 -22.22 -3.21 5.95
CA ALA A 273 -21.72 -4.52 6.34
C ALA A 273 -20.66 -5.07 5.36
N GLY A 274 -20.86 -4.87 4.06
CA GLY A 274 -19.89 -5.25 3.03
C GLY A 274 -18.55 -4.53 3.18
N PHE A 275 -18.55 -3.22 3.45
CA PHE A 275 -17.33 -2.45 3.69
C PHE A 275 -16.63 -2.85 4.99
N THR A 276 -17.37 -3.07 6.08
CA THR A 276 -16.80 -3.49 7.37
C THR A 276 -16.13 -4.86 7.27
N LEU A 277 -16.77 -5.83 6.61
CA LEU A 277 -16.21 -7.16 6.41
C LEU A 277 -14.90 -7.09 5.62
N LEU A 278 -14.87 -6.27 4.57
CA LEU A 278 -13.65 -6.06 3.78
C LEU A 278 -12.52 -5.45 4.60
N GLY A 279 -12.81 -4.41 5.38
CA GLY A 279 -11.82 -3.77 6.25
C GLY A 279 -11.22 -4.75 7.26
N ALA A 280 -12.06 -5.61 7.85
CA ALA A 280 -11.61 -6.64 8.78
C ALA A 280 -10.68 -7.67 8.09
N VAL A 281 -11.03 -8.14 6.89
CA VAL A 281 -10.18 -9.06 6.12
C VAL A 281 -8.86 -8.40 5.70
N ALA A 282 -8.91 -7.14 5.25
CA ALA A 282 -7.73 -6.39 4.84
C ALA A 282 -6.73 -6.22 6.00
N VAL A 283 -7.21 -5.86 7.20
CA VAL A 283 -6.38 -5.75 8.42
C VAL A 283 -5.91 -7.14 8.90
N GLY A 284 -6.78 -8.15 8.81
CA GLY A 284 -6.47 -9.53 9.19
C GLY A 284 -5.35 -10.14 8.33
N CYS A 285 -5.30 -9.81 7.04
CA CYS A 285 -4.28 -10.29 6.09
C CYS A 285 -3.09 -9.33 5.91
N ALA A 286 -3.12 -8.14 6.51
CA ALA A 286 -2.01 -7.20 6.46
C ALA A 286 -0.78 -7.83 7.15
N THR A 287 0.25 -8.13 6.37
CA THR A 287 1.57 -8.36 6.94
C THR A 287 2.19 -6.99 7.18
N PRO A 288 2.67 -6.67 8.39
CA PRO A 288 3.43 -5.45 8.57
C PRO A 288 4.59 -5.53 7.58
N LYS A 289 4.74 -4.51 6.74
CA LYS A 289 5.94 -4.34 5.95
C LYS A 289 7.03 -4.06 6.98
N GLN A 290 7.70 -5.11 7.45
CA GLN A 290 8.85 -4.95 8.33
C GLN A 290 9.79 -3.99 7.58
N ALA A 291 10.13 -2.88 8.24
CA ALA A 291 11.18 -2.03 7.74
C ALA A 291 12.43 -2.92 7.66
N GLU A 292 12.80 -3.34 6.44
CA GLU A 292 14.08 -3.98 6.21
C GLU A 292 15.12 -2.94 6.62
N LEU A 293 15.74 -3.17 7.78
CA LEU A 293 16.90 -2.38 8.16
C LEU A 293 17.93 -2.57 7.06
N PRO A 294 18.58 -1.48 6.58
CA PRO A 294 19.73 -1.65 5.72
C PRO A 294 20.74 -2.53 6.46
N GLN A 295 20.98 -3.72 5.93
CA GLN A 295 21.95 -4.66 6.51
C GLN A 295 23.36 -4.19 6.19
N PRO A 296 24.32 -4.33 7.13
CA PRO A 296 25.72 -4.09 6.82
C PRO A 296 26.14 -4.94 5.62
N THR A 297 26.78 -4.33 4.62
CA THR A 297 27.39 -5.10 3.53
C THR A 297 28.53 -5.94 4.09
N GLU A 298 28.82 -7.11 3.50
CA GLU A 298 29.94 -7.98 3.90
C GLU A 298 31.26 -7.22 4.05
N SER A 299 31.49 -6.19 3.21
CA SER A 299 32.66 -5.31 3.27
C SER A 299 32.72 -4.46 4.55
N ILE A 300 31.58 -3.93 5.03
CA ILE A 300 31.48 -3.17 6.27
C ILE A 300 31.68 -4.11 7.47
N GLU A 301 31.14 -5.33 7.42
CA GLU A 301 31.34 -6.31 8.49
C GLU A 301 32.79 -6.79 8.58
N GLN A 302 33.41 -7.08 7.44
CA GLN A 302 34.83 -7.44 7.40
C GLN A 302 35.70 -6.30 7.91
N GLN A 303 35.43 -5.06 7.49
CA GLN A 303 36.13 -3.89 8.00
C GLN A 303 35.97 -3.79 9.52
N ALA A 304 34.74 -3.90 10.04
CA ALA A 304 34.47 -3.86 11.48
C ALA A 304 35.26 -4.93 12.25
N ARG A 305 35.40 -6.15 11.73
CA ARG A 305 36.20 -7.22 12.37
C ARG A 305 37.70 -6.90 12.43
N THR A 306 38.20 -6.09 11.49
CA THR A 306 39.62 -5.72 11.40
C THR A 306 39.98 -4.43 12.16
N THR A 307 39.00 -3.61 12.53
CA THR A 307 39.22 -2.36 13.28
C THR A 307 39.65 -2.65 14.72
N ALA A 308 40.48 -1.77 15.30
CA ALA A 308 40.95 -1.88 16.69
C ALA A 308 39.81 -2.00 17.73
N ASP A 309 38.69 -1.32 17.48
CA ASP A 309 37.54 -1.30 18.39
C ASP A 309 36.48 -2.38 18.08
N GLN A 310 36.68 -3.17 17.01
CA GLN A 310 35.78 -4.23 16.53
C GLN A 310 34.28 -3.85 16.50
N ALA A 311 33.99 -2.58 16.18
CA ALA A 311 32.66 -2.00 16.25
C ALA A 311 32.02 -1.80 14.88
N LEU A 312 30.70 -1.99 14.80
CA LEU A 312 29.89 -1.57 13.65
C LEU A 312 29.43 -0.14 13.83
N TYR A 313 29.42 0.63 12.74
CA TYR A 313 29.05 2.02 12.77
C TYR A 313 27.75 2.26 12.01
N PHE A 314 26.89 3.09 12.57
CA PHE A 314 25.64 3.51 11.95
C PHE A 314 25.56 5.04 11.98
N ILE A 315 25.18 5.64 10.85
CA ILE A 315 24.86 7.06 10.76
C ILE A 315 23.37 7.17 10.42
N ASP A 316 22.59 7.82 11.28
CA ASP A 316 21.15 8.03 11.10
C ASP A 316 20.36 6.73 10.85
N GLY A 317 20.80 5.62 11.48
CA GLY A 317 20.19 4.29 11.36
C GLY A 317 20.68 3.46 10.16
N VAL A 318 21.68 3.93 9.41
CA VAL A 318 22.23 3.25 8.22
C VAL A 318 23.66 2.75 8.50
N PRO A 319 23.99 1.46 8.21
CA PRO A 319 25.35 0.95 8.32
C PRO A 319 26.33 1.80 7.53
N SER A 320 27.45 2.13 8.15
CA SER A 320 28.45 3.04 7.61
C SER A 320 29.85 2.51 7.86
N SER A 321 30.80 2.90 7.01
CA SER A 321 32.21 2.58 7.20
C SER A 321 32.87 3.58 8.14
N GLN A 322 34.02 3.20 8.71
CA GLN A 322 34.81 4.09 9.55
C GLN A 322 35.28 5.36 8.80
N ALA A 323 35.54 5.24 7.49
CA ALA A 323 35.91 6.37 6.66
C ALA A 323 34.78 7.41 6.56
N ALA A 324 33.52 6.95 6.48
CA ALA A 324 32.36 7.84 6.45
C ALA A 324 32.23 8.66 7.75
N ILE A 325 32.62 8.09 8.89
CA ILE A 325 32.62 8.81 10.18
C ILE A 325 33.74 9.83 10.24
N GLN A 326 34.94 9.48 9.75
CA GLN A 326 36.06 10.42 9.74
C GLN A 326 35.80 11.64 8.83
N GLN A 327 34.95 11.47 7.82
CA GLN A 327 34.52 12.54 6.92
C GLN A 327 33.30 13.31 7.45
N LEU A 328 32.69 12.88 8.56
CA LEU A 328 31.52 13.53 9.13
C LEU A 328 31.93 14.85 9.79
N ASP A 329 31.23 15.93 9.43
CA ASP A 329 31.41 17.23 10.08
C ASP A 329 30.96 17.13 11.56
N PRO A 330 31.87 17.36 12.54
CA PRO A 330 31.51 17.32 13.95
C PRO A 330 30.39 18.29 14.33
N ALA A 331 30.24 19.42 13.62
CA ALA A 331 29.19 20.40 13.88
C ALA A 331 27.78 19.91 13.48
N ALA A 332 27.71 18.91 12.59
CA ALA A 332 26.48 18.29 12.12
C ALA A 332 25.98 17.17 13.04
N LEU A 333 26.80 16.71 13.98
CA LEU A 333 26.45 15.67 14.94
C LEU A 333 25.48 16.22 16.00
N GLN A 334 24.40 15.48 16.24
CA GLN A 334 23.43 15.74 17.30
C GLN A 334 23.77 14.90 18.53
N SER A 335 23.98 13.60 18.35
CA SER A 335 24.33 12.68 19.42
C SER A 335 25.13 11.47 18.92
N MET A 336 25.84 10.82 19.84
CA MET A 336 26.55 9.57 19.58
C MET A 336 26.24 8.59 20.70
N HIS A 337 25.77 7.40 20.31
CA HIS A 337 25.36 6.34 21.22
C HIS A 337 26.20 5.10 20.96
N VAL A 338 26.73 4.51 22.03
CA VAL A 338 27.46 3.24 21.95
C VAL A 338 26.58 2.16 22.56
N LEU A 339 26.04 1.31 21.70
CA LEU A 339 25.15 0.21 22.03
C LEU A 339 26.00 -1.05 22.24
N LYS A 340 26.23 -1.43 23.49
CA LYS A 340 26.89 -2.69 23.84
C LYS A 340 25.85 -3.67 24.35
N GLY A 341 25.90 -4.90 23.85
CA GLY A 341 24.84 -5.91 23.99
C GLY A 341 24.52 -6.42 25.40
N HIS A 342 24.83 -5.71 26.48
CA HIS A 342 24.52 -6.15 27.84
C HIS A 342 24.10 -4.97 28.73
N LYS A 343 22.84 -4.97 29.18
CA LYS A 343 22.31 -4.25 30.37
C LYS A 343 22.14 -2.72 30.34
N PHE A 344 22.47 -2.00 29.27
CA PHE A 344 22.50 -0.52 29.35
C PHE A 344 21.18 0.22 29.11
N MET A 345 20.14 -0.42 28.56
CA MET A 345 18.85 0.25 28.33
C MET A 345 17.67 -0.64 28.74
N GLN A 346 16.75 -0.11 29.56
CA GLN A 346 15.50 -0.80 29.91
C GLN A 346 14.67 -1.00 28.64
N GLY A 347 14.31 -2.25 28.35
CA GLY A 347 13.46 -2.61 27.21
C GLY A 347 14.20 -3.05 25.94
N PHE A 348 15.53 -2.95 25.88
CA PHE A 348 16.30 -3.33 24.68
C PHE A 348 16.10 -4.80 24.28
N ASP A 349 15.78 -5.04 23.00
CA ASP A 349 15.58 -6.39 22.47
C ASP A 349 16.94 -7.02 22.10
N GLN A 350 17.52 -7.72 23.07
CA GLN A 350 18.85 -8.35 22.94
C GLN A 350 18.85 -9.52 21.95
N ASP A 351 17.74 -10.25 21.84
CA ASP A 351 17.65 -11.44 20.98
C ASP A 351 17.56 -11.04 19.51
N ALA A 352 16.73 -10.04 19.19
CA ALA A 352 16.69 -9.46 17.84
C ALA A 352 18.05 -8.87 17.43
N PHE A 353 18.72 -8.19 18.36
CA PHE A 353 20.02 -7.60 18.11
C PHE A 353 21.13 -8.63 17.86
N ARG A 354 21.14 -9.73 18.63
CA ARG A 354 22.08 -10.86 18.41
C ARG A 354 21.81 -11.56 17.09
N GLN A 355 20.55 -11.72 16.72
CA GLN A 355 20.17 -12.37 15.46
C GLN A 355 20.66 -11.58 14.25
N ASP A 356 20.63 -10.25 14.29
CA ASP A 356 21.04 -9.42 13.16
C ASP A 356 22.55 -9.17 13.09
N PHE A 357 23.25 -9.05 14.23
CA PHE A 357 24.64 -8.59 14.27
C PHE A 357 25.66 -9.60 14.85
N GLY A 358 25.18 -10.77 15.32
CA GLY A 358 26.03 -11.84 15.86
C GLY A 358 27.01 -11.37 16.93
N GLU A 359 28.21 -11.97 16.96
CA GLU A 359 29.28 -11.63 17.91
C GLU A 359 29.82 -10.20 17.75
N ILE A 360 29.65 -9.58 16.58
CA ILE A 360 30.12 -8.20 16.34
C ILE A 360 29.26 -7.20 17.13
N GLY A 361 27.94 -7.45 17.20
CA GLY A 361 27.02 -6.66 18.04
C GLY A 361 27.38 -6.71 19.52
N GLU A 362 27.95 -7.81 20.02
CA GLU A 362 28.36 -7.93 21.42
C GLU A 362 29.55 -7.02 21.79
N LYS A 363 30.42 -6.72 20.82
CA LYS A 363 31.62 -5.88 21.00
C LYS A 363 31.30 -4.38 20.98
N GLY A 364 30.23 -4.00 20.30
CA GLY A 364 29.61 -2.67 20.40
C GLY A 364 29.25 -2.09 19.04
N ILE A 365 28.05 -1.53 18.94
CA ILE A 365 27.60 -0.75 17.80
C ILE A 365 27.65 0.73 18.16
N MET A 366 28.21 1.55 17.29
CA MET A 366 28.24 2.99 17.46
C MET A 366 27.23 3.63 16.51
N LEU A 367 26.18 4.21 17.09
CA LEU A 367 25.12 4.92 16.39
C LEU A 367 25.36 6.43 16.51
N LEU A 368 25.66 7.08 15.39
CA LEU A 368 25.79 8.52 15.27
C LEU A 368 24.48 9.08 14.69
N VAL A 369 23.91 10.08 15.37
CA VAL A 369 22.73 10.79 14.91
C VAL A 369 23.14 12.21 14.53
N THR A 370 22.81 12.61 13.31
CA THR A 370 23.04 13.97 12.81
C THR A 370 21.81 14.85 13.07
N LYS A 371 22.01 16.17 13.13
CA LYS A 371 20.91 17.15 13.25
C LYS A 371 19.87 17.02 12.13
N LYS A 372 20.30 16.57 10.94
CA LYS A 372 19.42 16.35 9.79
C LYS A 372 18.69 15.01 9.88
N GLY A 373 19.31 14.00 10.50
CA GLY A 373 18.84 12.63 10.56
C GLY A 373 18.07 12.23 11.82
N GLU A 374 17.90 13.13 12.78
CA GLU A 374 17.15 12.90 14.03
C GLU A 374 15.74 12.34 13.80
N ASN A 375 15.11 12.67 12.66
CA ASN A 375 13.78 12.20 12.27
C ASN A 375 13.78 11.24 11.06
N SER A 376 14.93 10.66 10.70
CA SER A 376 15.05 9.76 9.55
C SER A 376 14.19 8.50 9.74
N ASP A 377 13.62 7.98 8.65
CA ASP A 377 12.84 6.72 8.69
C ASP A 377 13.73 5.54 9.10
N ALA A 378 15.00 5.54 8.67
CA ALA A 378 15.97 4.52 9.02
C ALA A 378 16.31 4.53 10.52
N LEU A 379 16.51 5.70 11.13
CA LEU A 379 16.75 5.83 12.57
C LEU A 379 15.53 5.41 13.38
N ARG A 380 14.32 5.81 12.95
CA ARG A 380 13.08 5.38 13.60
C ARG A 380 12.88 3.86 13.50
N ALA A 381 13.13 3.26 12.34
CA ALA A 381 13.08 1.82 12.16
C ALA A 381 14.12 1.09 13.02
N PHE A 382 15.35 1.61 13.09
CA PHE A 382 16.44 1.06 13.92
C PHE A 382 16.07 1.10 15.40
N ASN A 383 15.60 2.24 15.90
CA ASN A 383 15.20 2.40 17.28
C ASN A 383 13.99 1.53 17.63
N ALA A 384 12.99 1.45 16.75
CA ALA A 384 11.80 0.63 16.97
C ALA A 384 12.13 -0.87 17.00
N LYS A 385 13.01 -1.36 16.10
CA LYS A 385 13.35 -2.78 16.02
C LYS A 385 14.10 -3.29 17.25
N TYR A 386 14.97 -2.46 17.84
CA TYR A 386 15.72 -2.84 19.04
C TYR A 386 15.18 -2.23 20.35
N ASN A 387 14.01 -1.57 20.28
CA ASN A 387 13.37 -0.86 21.38
C ASN A 387 14.32 0.12 22.10
N ILE A 388 15.04 0.94 21.32
CA ILE A 388 15.96 1.96 21.81
C ILE A 388 15.15 3.21 22.12
N VAL A 389 15.07 3.55 23.41
CA VAL A 389 14.45 4.79 23.90
C VAL A 389 15.56 5.70 24.42
N PHE A 390 15.85 6.78 23.70
CA PHE A 390 16.71 7.83 24.22
C PHE A 390 15.91 8.65 25.24
N ARG A 391 16.37 8.71 26.50
CA ARG A 391 15.80 9.66 27.48
C ARG A 391 16.03 11.07 26.93
N GLU A 392 14.97 11.86 26.84
CA GLU A 392 15.07 13.30 26.69
C GLU A 392 15.90 13.83 27.87
N GLN A 393 16.98 14.56 27.58
CA GLN A 393 17.85 15.10 28.63
C GLN A 393 17.04 16.00 29.55
N ASP A 394 17.25 15.87 30.87
CA ASP A 394 16.66 16.78 31.84
C ASP A 394 17.07 18.23 31.46
N PRO A 395 16.15 19.21 31.45
CA PRO A 395 16.46 20.61 31.12
C PRO A 395 17.66 21.16 31.91
N SER A 396 17.87 20.69 33.13
CA SER A 396 19.02 21.06 33.96
C SER A 396 20.36 20.49 33.46
N GLU A 397 20.36 19.27 32.93
CA GLU A 397 21.53 18.62 32.34
C GLU A 397 21.90 19.26 30.99
N LYS A 398 20.89 19.74 30.25
CA LYS A 398 21.09 20.45 28.97
C LYS A 398 21.83 21.78 29.18
N VAL A 399 21.45 22.55 30.20
CA VAL A 399 22.11 23.83 30.57
C VAL A 399 23.58 23.61 30.90
N VAL A 400 23.91 22.58 31.70
CA VAL A 400 25.29 22.26 32.07
C VAL A 400 26.10 21.79 30.86
N THR A 401 25.51 20.94 30.01
CA THR A 401 26.20 20.42 28.82
C THR A 401 26.46 21.51 27.78
N GLU A 402 25.51 22.44 27.59
CA GLU A 402 25.67 23.60 26.70
C GLU A 402 26.68 24.63 27.22
N ALA A 403 26.69 24.89 28.54
CA ALA A 403 27.68 25.77 29.17
C ALA A 403 29.11 25.21 29.02
N LEU A 404 29.29 23.92 29.29
CA LEU A 404 30.57 23.22 29.12
C LEU A 404 31.02 23.17 27.66
N ALA A 405 30.11 22.89 26.71
CA ALA A 405 30.42 22.88 25.29
C ALA A 405 30.81 24.28 24.76
N ALA A 406 30.26 25.34 25.34
CA ALA A 406 30.59 26.73 25.02
C ALA A 406 31.86 27.25 25.74
N GLY A 407 32.52 26.42 26.55
CA GLY A 407 33.71 26.81 27.33
C GLY A 407 33.42 27.80 28.47
N LYS A 408 32.17 27.89 28.91
CA LYS A 408 31.78 28.73 30.06
C LYS A 408 32.07 27.99 31.37
N GLU A 409 32.40 28.77 32.40
CA GLU A 409 32.54 28.25 33.77
C GLU A 409 31.20 27.69 34.25
N VAL A 410 31.24 26.55 34.94
CA VAL A 410 30.06 25.92 35.55
C VAL A 410 30.24 25.93 37.06
N SER A 411 29.27 26.49 37.77
CA SER A 411 29.29 26.61 39.23
C SER A 411 28.82 25.34 39.95
N THR A 412 29.21 25.20 41.22
CA THR A 412 28.73 24.15 42.14
C THR A 412 27.20 24.13 42.27
N THR A 413 26.54 25.28 42.14
CA THR A 413 25.08 25.43 42.10
C THR A 413 24.44 24.84 40.84
N GLU A 414 25.06 24.99 39.68
CA GLU A 414 24.55 24.47 38.40
C GLU A 414 24.69 22.95 38.29
N LEU A 415 25.68 22.37 38.97
CA LEU A 415 25.87 20.92 39.05
C LEU A 415 24.87 20.22 39.99
N GLN A 416 24.04 20.98 40.73
CA GLN A 416 23.04 20.44 41.66
C GLN A 416 23.60 19.36 42.63
N GLY A 417 24.86 19.52 43.04
CA GLY A 417 25.53 18.58 43.93
C GLY A 417 25.98 17.26 43.28
N LYS A 418 25.99 17.16 41.94
CA LYS A 418 26.64 16.07 41.18
C LYS A 418 28.17 16.18 41.29
N ILE A 419 28.86 15.03 41.36
CA ILE A 419 30.32 15.01 41.35
C ILE A 419 30.87 15.27 39.95
N LEU A 420 31.96 16.03 39.83
CA LEU A 420 32.62 16.34 38.57
C LEU A 420 33.92 15.55 38.46
N LEU A 421 34.09 14.78 37.39
CA LEU A 421 35.31 14.06 37.08
C LEU A 421 35.89 14.54 35.76
N VAL A 422 37.17 14.88 35.75
CA VAL A 422 37.91 15.30 34.55
C VAL A 422 39.03 14.31 34.32
N ASN A 423 39.01 13.60 33.20
CA ASN A 423 39.97 12.53 32.89
C ASN A 423 40.12 11.49 34.02
N GLY A 424 39.04 11.22 34.74
CA GLY A 424 39.01 10.27 35.86
C GLY A 424 39.41 10.82 37.22
N VAL A 425 39.72 12.12 37.34
CA VAL A 425 40.07 12.78 38.61
C VAL A 425 38.91 13.65 39.10
N GLU A 426 38.49 13.44 40.36
CA GLU A 426 37.47 14.26 41.03
C GLU A 426 37.99 15.71 41.10
N THR A 427 37.28 16.62 40.43
CA THR A 427 37.70 18.02 40.28
C THR A 427 36.66 18.91 40.96
N PRO A 428 37.08 19.83 41.86
CA PRO A 428 36.18 20.83 42.41
C PRO A 428 35.57 21.66 41.29
N ALA A 429 34.26 21.91 41.37
CA ALA A 429 33.57 22.67 40.33
C ALA A 429 33.83 24.18 40.38
N ASP A 430 34.43 24.67 41.47
CA ASP A 430 34.74 26.08 41.62
C ASP A 430 35.77 26.50 40.55
N ASN A 431 35.34 27.36 39.62
CA ASN A 431 36.12 27.90 38.50
C ASN A 431 36.63 26.87 37.48
N PHE A 432 35.91 25.75 37.29
CA PHE A 432 36.28 24.79 36.24
C PHE A 432 35.76 25.25 34.87
N SER A 433 36.66 25.44 33.92
CA SER A 433 36.37 25.67 32.49
C SER A 433 37.25 24.75 31.62
N VAL A 434 36.65 24.21 30.56
CA VAL A 434 37.38 23.50 29.50
C VAL A 434 37.47 24.42 28.29
N PRO A 435 38.67 24.74 27.78
CA PRO A 435 38.82 25.52 26.56
C PRO A 435 38.04 24.90 25.40
N ALA A 436 37.30 25.73 24.66
CA ALA A 436 36.53 25.29 23.51
C ALA A 436 37.42 24.49 22.52
N GLY A 437 36.99 23.27 22.18
CA GLY A 437 37.72 22.39 21.24
C GLY A 437 38.61 21.30 21.87
N ASN A 438 38.90 21.38 23.18
CA ASN A 438 39.67 20.36 23.91
C ASN A 438 38.82 19.26 24.56
N MET A 439 37.50 19.29 24.36
CA MET A 439 36.59 18.29 24.91
C MET A 439 36.43 17.10 23.96
N LYS A 440 36.60 15.88 24.48
CA LYS A 440 36.43 14.62 23.76
C LYS A 440 35.04 14.01 24.01
N SER A 441 34.54 14.05 25.23
CA SER A 441 33.17 13.60 25.57
C SER A 441 32.71 14.11 26.94
N VAL A 442 31.39 14.28 27.09
CA VAL A 442 30.72 14.51 28.39
C VAL A 442 29.72 13.38 28.61
N LEU A 443 29.82 12.71 29.76
CA LEU A 443 28.92 11.66 30.18
C LEU A 443 28.27 12.05 31.50
N VAL A 444 26.95 12.14 31.52
CA VAL A 444 26.17 12.39 32.73
C VAL A 444 25.60 11.07 33.22
N LEU A 445 25.88 10.75 34.49
CA LEU A 445 25.38 9.58 35.18
C LEU A 445 24.27 9.99 36.15
N ASP A 446 23.18 9.22 36.15
CA ASP A 446 22.10 9.42 37.12
C ASP A 446 22.52 9.00 38.54
N SER A 447 21.70 9.35 39.54
CA SER A 447 22.00 9.07 40.95
C SER A 447 22.23 7.58 41.22
N LYS A 448 21.50 6.68 40.56
CA LYS A 448 21.64 5.24 40.74
C LYS A 448 22.98 4.74 40.19
N GLN A 449 23.31 5.14 38.97
CA GLN A 449 24.56 4.79 38.29
C GLN A 449 25.80 5.36 38.99
N ALA A 450 25.71 6.61 39.44
CA ALA A 450 26.80 7.26 40.15
C ALA A 450 26.99 6.68 41.55
N THR A 451 25.92 6.31 42.27
CA THR A 451 26.03 5.67 43.59
C THR A 451 26.66 4.29 43.50
N GLU A 452 26.34 3.51 42.46
CA GLU A 452 26.95 2.19 42.23
C GLU A 452 28.47 2.28 41.99
N LYS A 453 28.92 3.36 41.33
CA LYS A 453 30.33 3.54 40.94
C LYS A 453 31.16 4.33 41.97
N PHE A 454 30.54 5.26 42.69
CA PHE A 454 31.23 6.23 43.56
C PHE A 454 30.69 6.24 45.01
N GLY A 455 29.81 5.30 45.36
CA GLY A 455 29.21 5.19 46.70
C GLY A 455 28.33 6.39 47.07
N GLU A 456 28.24 6.71 48.36
CA GLU A 456 27.45 7.85 48.88
C GLU A 456 27.74 9.20 48.18
N LYS A 457 28.96 9.38 47.66
CA LYS A 457 29.34 10.58 46.92
C LYS A 457 28.56 10.75 45.61
N GLY A 458 28.13 9.64 45.01
CA GLY A 458 27.35 9.61 43.77
C GLY A 458 25.85 9.78 43.94
N ARG A 459 25.34 10.02 45.15
CA ARG A 459 23.89 10.04 45.45
C ARG A 459 23.08 11.06 44.62
N ASN A 460 23.73 12.10 44.12
CA ASN A 460 23.11 13.15 43.32
C ASN A 460 23.38 12.99 41.80
N GLY A 461 24.20 12.02 41.40
CA GLY A 461 24.68 11.83 40.02
C GLY A 461 26.15 12.24 39.85
N ALA A 462 26.69 12.00 38.65
CA ALA A 462 28.08 12.33 38.31
C ALA A 462 28.19 12.88 36.89
N ILE A 463 29.10 13.82 36.66
CA ILE A 463 29.43 14.36 35.33
C ILE A 463 30.88 14.01 35.05
N ILE A 464 31.11 13.25 33.98
CA ILE A 464 32.42 12.78 33.57
C ILE A 464 32.80 13.48 32.28
N ILE A 465 33.85 14.28 32.34
CA ILE A 465 34.41 15.00 31.20
C ILE A 465 35.72 14.32 30.81
N THR A 466 35.84 13.97 29.55
CA THR A 466 37.09 13.51 28.94
C THR A 466 37.58 14.59 27.99
N THR A 467 38.82 15.05 28.18
CA THR A 467 39.47 16.00 27.26
C THR A 467 40.32 15.26 26.23
N LYS A 468 40.73 15.96 25.17
CA LYS A 468 41.62 15.42 24.12
C LYS A 468 43.04 15.21 24.60
#